data_AF-A0A374UK31-F1
#
_entry.id   AF-A0A374UK31-F1
#
_cell.length_a   1.000
_cell.length_b   1.000
_cell.length_c   1.000
_cell.angle_alpha   90.00
_cell.angle_beta   90.00
_cell.angle_gamma   90.00
#
_symmetry.space_group_name_H-M   'P 1'
#
loop_
_entity.id
_entity.type
_entity.pdbx_description
1 polymer ?
#
loop_
_entity_poly.entity_id
_entity_poly.type
_entity_poly.pdbx_seq_one_letter_code
_entity_poly.pdbx_strand_id
1 'polypeptide(L)'
;MNKIKKLILIFFSVILTLETSGCIFNKEPSTKELALQYLSSKYNDNFTLSGYLSKSWAYSYETITYYSEKYSDKVTVYVYGDKGDYSYKDNYYMLSMKDDAQNYFEKFPQKYGYSVETKVKFIPSEIYNINGNDPFEEYAKSEKCMADVYFICKSNYSNNDMEAIIKDICNSKIMGSVYFWVTNDNNLLSQYDLDYIFNYKMDSVLDEQYYSINNLFEYEKIK
;
A
#
# COMPACT_ATOMS: atom_id res chain seq x y z
N MET A 1 62.27 -21.07 -29.20
CA MET A 1 61.75 -20.30 -28.05
C MET A 1 61.43 -21.28 -26.92
N ASN A 2 62.24 -21.28 -25.84
CA ASN A 2 62.17 -22.30 -24.77
C ASN A 2 60.78 -22.38 -24.14
N LYS A 3 60.28 -23.59 -23.89
CA LYS A 3 58.96 -23.87 -23.27
C LYS A 3 58.71 -23.04 -22.00
N ILE A 4 59.78 -22.77 -21.24
CA ILE A 4 59.78 -21.91 -20.04
C ILE A 4 59.42 -20.45 -20.36
N LYS A 5 59.94 -19.88 -21.47
CA LYS A 5 59.59 -18.51 -21.89
C LYS A 5 58.13 -18.40 -22.32
N LYS A 6 57.55 -19.45 -22.92
CA LYS A 6 56.12 -19.52 -23.26
C LYS A 6 55.23 -19.59 -22.01
N LEU A 7 55.65 -20.35 -21.00
CA LEU A 7 54.94 -20.50 -19.73
C LEU A 7 54.92 -19.20 -18.90
N ILE A 8 56.06 -18.48 -18.85
CA ILE A 8 56.15 -17.18 -18.17
C ILE A 8 55.27 -16.12 -18.86
N LEU A 9 55.23 -16.12 -20.20
CA LEU A 9 54.40 -15.17 -20.95
C LEU A 9 52.89 -15.42 -20.74
N ILE A 10 52.48 -16.68 -20.67
CA ILE A 10 51.09 -17.06 -20.37
C ILE A 10 50.74 -16.66 -18.92
N PHE A 11 51.64 -16.87 -17.97
CA PHE A 11 51.42 -16.52 -16.56
C PHE A 11 51.27 -15.00 -16.36
N PHE A 12 52.09 -14.19 -17.03
CA PHE A 12 51.94 -12.72 -17.00
C PHE A 12 50.69 -12.22 -17.72
N SER A 13 50.27 -12.86 -18.82
CA SER A 13 49.01 -12.48 -19.49
C SER A 13 47.77 -12.78 -18.64
N VAL A 14 47.79 -13.82 -17.81
CA VAL A 14 46.67 -14.15 -16.90
C VAL A 14 46.61 -13.19 -15.70
N ILE A 15 47.76 -12.79 -15.17
CA ILE A 15 47.84 -11.80 -14.08
C ILE A 15 47.37 -10.41 -14.56
N LEU A 16 47.74 -10.01 -15.78
CA LEU A 16 47.29 -8.75 -16.37
C LEU A 16 45.79 -8.72 -16.71
N THR A 17 45.15 -9.88 -16.92
CA THR A 17 43.68 -9.98 -17.09
C THR A 17 42.91 -10.05 -15.78
N LEU A 18 43.56 -10.30 -14.64
CA LEU A 18 42.93 -10.31 -13.32
C LEU A 18 42.97 -8.95 -12.62
N GLU A 19 43.80 -8.01 -13.09
CA GLU A 19 43.90 -6.64 -12.54
C GLU A 19 42.99 -5.61 -13.24
N THR A 20 42.23 -5.98 -14.29
CA THR A 20 41.23 -5.09 -14.91
C THR A 20 39.81 -5.22 -14.34
N SER A 21 39.61 -6.07 -13.34
CA SER A 21 38.34 -6.11 -12.58
C SER A 21 38.32 -5.10 -11.41
N GLY A 22 39.30 -4.20 -11.35
CA GLY A 22 39.48 -3.17 -10.32
C GLY A 22 38.94 -1.79 -10.70
N CYS A 23 37.77 -1.73 -11.35
CA CYS A 23 37.03 -0.48 -11.59
C CYS A 23 35.53 -0.68 -11.33
N ILE A 24 35.17 -1.28 -10.19
CA ILE A 24 33.92 -0.91 -9.55
C ILE A 24 34.26 0.36 -8.77
N PHE A 25 34.03 1.51 -9.39
CA PHE A 25 33.90 2.75 -8.63
C PHE A 25 32.95 2.46 -7.47
N ASN A 26 33.39 2.70 -6.23
CA ASN A 26 32.52 2.77 -5.06
C ASN A 26 31.56 3.94 -5.25
N LYS A 27 30.60 3.80 -6.17
CA LYS A 27 29.50 4.71 -6.31
C LYS A 27 28.62 4.45 -5.10
N GLU A 28 28.47 5.45 -4.25
CA GLU A 28 27.51 5.36 -3.16
C GLU A 28 26.15 4.94 -3.73
N PRO A 29 25.49 3.95 -3.12
CA PRO A 29 24.20 3.49 -3.60
C PRO A 29 23.22 4.66 -3.62
N SER A 30 22.48 4.77 -4.70
CA SER A 30 21.43 5.77 -4.84
C SER A 30 20.33 5.56 -3.79
N THR A 31 19.59 6.62 -3.46
CA THR A 31 18.45 6.54 -2.53
C THR A 31 17.40 5.51 -2.98
N LYS A 32 17.28 5.29 -4.30
CA LYS A 32 16.46 4.23 -4.89
C LYS A 32 16.97 2.84 -4.52
N GLU A 33 18.26 2.56 -4.72
CA GLU A 33 18.85 1.27 -4.35
C GLU A 33 18.74 1.01 -2.84
N LEU A 34 18.94 2.04 -2.02
CA LEU A 34 18.79 1.96 -0.57
C LEU A 34 17.35 1.68 -0.14
N ALA A 35 16.36 2.35 -0.74
CA ALA A 35 14.94 2.09 -0.46
C ALA A 35 14.51 0.69 -0.90
N LEU A 36 15.04 0.18 -2.02
CA LEU A 36 14.80 -1.20 -2.47
C LEU A 36 15.41 -2.21 -1.49
N GLN A 37 16.65 -1.99 -1.03
CA GLN A 37 17.29 -2.82 -0.01
C GLN A 37 16.48 -2.81 1.29
N TYR A 38 15.99 -1.65 1.72
CA TYR A 38 15.11 -1.52 2.88
C TYR A 38 13.88 -2.43 2.75
N LEU A 39 13.11 -2.32 1.66
CA LEU A 39 11.92 -3.15 1.44
C LEU A 39 12.26 -4.65 1.39
N SER A 40 13.28 -5.01 0.62
CA SER A 40 13.69 -6.41 0.41
C SER A 40 14.21 -7.07 1.70
N SER A 41 14.78 -6.28 2.62
CA SER A 41 15.24 -6.78 3.92
C SER A 41 14.10 -6.97 4.93
N LYS A 42 13.00 -6.22 4.75
CA LYS A 42 11.87 -6.17 5.69
C LYS A 42 10.74 -7.12 5.31
N TYR A 43 10.56 -7.36 4.01
CA TYR A 43 9.43 -8.12 3.48
C TYR A 43 9.93 -9.22 2.55
N ASN A 44 9.32 -10.40 2.67
CA ASN A 44 9.55 -11.51 1.74
C ASN A 44 8.79 -11.26 0.43
N ASP A 45 9.17 -10.25 -0.34
CA ASP A 45 8.54 -9.84 -1.60
C ASP A 45 9.61 -9.28 -2.53
N ASN A 46 9.32 -9.24 -3.82
CA ASN A 46 10.18 -8.66 -4.83
C ASN A 46 9.58 -7.35 -5.33
N PHE A 47 10.44 -6.37 -5.56
CA PHE A 47 10.01 -5.02 -5.88
C PHE A 47 10.69 -4.49 -7.14
N THR A 48 9.90 -3.92 -8.04
CA THR A 48 10.41 -3.27 -9.26
C THR A 48 10.10 -1.78 -9.22
N LEU A 49 11.10 -0.93 -9.47
CA LEU A 49 10.94 0.52 -9.43
C LEU A 49 9.86 0.99 -10.42
N SER A 50 8.87 1.74 -9.92
CA SER A 50 7.80 2.35 -10.72
C SER A 50 7.97 3.86 -10.87
N GLY A 51 8.46 4.55 -9.84
CA GLY A 51 8.38 6.00 -9.80
C GLY A 51 9.27 6.60 -8.74
N TYR A 52 9.60 7.88 -8.93
CA TYR A 52 10.45 8.64 -8.03
C TYR A 52 10.07 10.12 -8.08
N LEU A 53 9.92 10.73 -6.90
CA LEU A 53 9.76 12.16 -6.71
C LEU A 53 10.81 12.64 -5.70
N SER A 54 11.59 13.63 -6.11
CA SER A 54 12.56 14.28 -5.24
C SER A 54 11.88 15.12 -4.16
N LYS A 55 12.65 15.45 -3.12
CA LYS A 55 12.28 16.45 -2.11
C LYS A 55 11.82 17.75 -2.76
N SER A 56 10.90 18.44 -2.10
CA SER A 56 10.42 19.74 -2.51
C SER A 56 10.35 20.70 -1.33
N TRP A 57 9.99 21.96 -1.60
CA TRP A 57 9.77 22.94 -0.52
C TRP A 57 8.65 22.53 0.44
N ALA A 58 7.70 21.69 -0.02
CA ALA A 58 6.58 21.21 0.78
C ALA A 58 6.86 19.89 1.52
N TYR A 59 7.85 19.11 1.06
CA TYR A 59 8.13 17.77 1.56
C TYR A 59 9.63 17.55 1.77
N SER A 60 10.02 17.26 3.00
CA SER A 60 11.41 17.02 3.42
C SER A 60 11.95 15.62 3.07
N TYR A 61 11.14 14.80 2.41
CA TYR A 61 11.45 13.43 2.03
C TYR A 61 11.41 13.23 0.51
N GLU A 62 12.14 12.22 0.03
CA GLU A 62 11.92 11.68 -1.31
C GLU A 62 10.82 10.62 -1.27
N THR A 63 10.06 10.49 -2.35
CA THR A 63 9.04 9.46 -2.51
C THR A 63 9.47 8.51 -3.61
N ILE A 64 9.59 7.23 -3.28
CA ILE A 64 10.02 6.20 -4.22
C ILE A 64 8.95 5.11 -4.27
N THR A 65 8.42 4.85 -5.44
CA THR A 65 7.31 3.92 -5.63
C THR A 65 7.77 2.68 -6.36
N TYR A 66 7.35 1.51 -5.89
CA TYR A 66 7.67 0.21 -6.47
C TYR A 66 6.39 -0.59 -6.75
N TYR A 67 6.41 -1.40 -7.82
CA TYR A 67 5.48 -2.51 -7.98
C TYR A 67 5.91 -3.64 -7.05
N SER A 68 4.95 -4.22 -6.33
CA SER A 68 5.09 -5.50 -5.64
C SER A 68 4.87 -6.65 -6.63
N GLU A 69 5.60 -7.75 -6.50
CA GLU A 69 5.27 -8.98 -7.25
C GLU A 69 4.10 -9.75 -6.62
N LYS A 70 3.92 -9.63 -5.30
CA LYS A 70 2.84 -10.29 -4.56
C LYS A 70 1.48 -9.62 -4.73
N TYR A 71 1.45 -8.29 -4.82
CA TYR A 71 0.23 -7.50 -4.84
C TYR A 71 0.13 -6.69 -6.14
N SER A 72 -1.10 -6.50 -6.62
CA SER A 72 -1.36 -5.72 -7.84
C SER A 72 -1.08 -4.22 -7.68
N ASP A 73 -1.14 -3.73 -6.44
CA ASP A 73 -0.98 -2.33 -6.08
C ASP A 73 0.49 -1.97 -5.81
N LYS A 74 0.78 -0.67 -5.79
CA LYS A 74 2.14 -0.15 -5.58
C LYS A 74 2.44 0.13 -4.12
N VAL A 75 3.68 -0.12 -3.71
CA VAL A 75 4.23 0.35 -2.43
C VAL A 75 5.00 1.64 -2.64
N THR A 76 4.90 2.55 -1.69
CA THR A 76 5.63 3.81 -1.61
C THR A 76 6.52 3.80 -0.38
N VAL A 77 7.78 4.18 -0.59
CA VAL A 77 8.79 4.43 0.45
C VAL A 77 9.06 5.92 0.51
N TYR A 78 8.93 6.48 1.71
CA TYR A 78 9.30 7.83 2.06
C TYR A 78 10.70 7.82 2.67
N VAL A 79 11.65 8.46 2.00
CA VAL A 79 13.07 8.49 2.39
C VAL A 79 13.41 9.86 2.98
N TYR A 80 13.71 9.90 4.27
CA TYR A 80 14.08 11.11 5.01
C TYR A 80 15.59 11.16 5.24
N GLY A 81 16.12 12.38 5.43
CA GLY A 81 17.54 12.60 5.71
C GLY A 81 18.40 12.77 4.47
N ASP A 82 19.68 13.09 4.66
CA ASP A 82 20.65 13.42 3.61
C ASP A 82 22.03 12.86 3.96
N LYS A 83 22.87 12.61 2.93
CA LYS A 83 24.31 12.32 3.10
C LYS A 83 24.62 11.10 4.00
N GLY A 84 23.88 10.01 3.81
CA GLY A 84 24.17 8.72 4.44
C GLY A 84 23.45 8.48 5.77
N ASP A 85 22.79 9.48 6.34
CA ASP A 85 21.88 9.32 7.48
C ASP A 85 20.44 9.31 6.98
N TYR A 86 19.96 8.13 6.58
CA TYR A 86 18.63 7.94 6.02
C TYR A 86 17.71 7.20 7.00
N SER A 87 16.45 7.64 7.04
CA SER A 87 15.36 6.87 7.66
C SER A 87 14.23 6.66 6.66
N TYR A 88 13.50 5.56 6.85
CA TYR A 88 12.52 5.06 5.88
C TYR A 88 11.17 4.85 6.56
N LYS A 89 10.11 5.27 5.88
CA LYS A 89 8.74 4.83 6.15
C LYS A 89 8.16 4.25 4.88
N ASP A 90 7.33 3.23 5.00
CA ASP A 90 6.63 2.63 3.85
C ASP A 90 5.15 2.46 4.14
N ASN A 91 4.37 2.30 3.08
CA ASN A 91 2.95 2.00 3.18
C ASN A 91 2.63 0.56 2.75
N TYR A 92 3.59 -0.37 2.83
CA TYR A 92 3.39 -1.77 2.42
C TYR A 92 2.26 -2.46 3.18
N TYR A 93 2.01 -2.03 4.44
CA TYR A 93 0.89 -2.51 5.25
C TYR A 93 -0.47 -2.35 4.56
N MET A 94 -0.64 -1.32 3.72
CA MET A 94 -1.89 -1.10 2.99
C MET A 94 -2.16 -2.20 1.96
N LEU A 95 -1.09 -2.84 1.47
CA LEU A 95 -1.18 -3.94 0.52
C LEU A 95 -1.45 -5.25 1.26
N SER A 96 -0.65 -5.52 2.30
CA SER A 96 -0.71 -6.79 3.02
C SER A 96 -1.95 -6.96 3.89
N MET A 97 -2.52 -5.88 4.42
CA MET A 97 -3.71 -5.93 5.28
C MET A 97 -5.03 -5.76 4.51
N LYS A 98 -5.00 -5.56 3.19
CA LYS A 98 -6.19 -5.19 2.39
C LYS A 98 -7.30 -6.23 2.51
N ASP A 99 -6.99 -7.50 2.28
CA ASP A 99 -7.98 -8.59 2.33
C ASP A 99 -8.51 -8.80 3.75
N ASP A 100 -7.63 -8.75 4.76
CA ASP A 100 -8.00 -8.83 6.17
C ASP A 100 -8.93 -7.69 6.59
N ALA A 101 -8.68 -6.47 6.10
CA ALA A 101 -9.52 -5.31 6.36
C ALA A 101 -10.89 -5.46 5.68
N GLN A 102 -10.95 -5.90 4.43
CA GLN A 102 -12.22 -6.17 3.74
C GLN A 102 -13.05 -7.19 4.53
N ASN A 103 -12.44 -8.30 4.93
CA ASN A 103 -13.09 -9.33 5.75
C ASN A 103 -13.53 -8.81 7.13
N TYR A 104 -12.77 -7.89 7.72
CA TYR A 104 -13.14 -7.25 8.98
C TYR A 104 -14.39 -6.38 8.81
N PHE A 105 -14.39 -5.49 7.81
CA PHE A 105 -15.48 -4.55 7.61
C PHE A 105 -16.76 -5.21 7.09
N GLU A 106 -16.66 -6.28 6.31
CA GLU A 106 -17.84 -6.99 5.78
C GLU A 106 -18.76 -7.53 6.88
N LYS A 107 -18.20 -7.82 8.07
CA LYS A 107 -18.95 -8.31 9.24
C LYS A 107 -19.99 -7.30 9.76
N PHE A 108 -19.76 -5.99 9.58
CA PHE A 108 -20.68 -4.97 10.08
C PHE A 108 -22.05 -5.03 9.37
N PRO A 109 -22.16 -4.88 8.03
CA PRO A 109 -23.44 -5.01 7.34
C PRO A 109 -24.05 -6.42 7.43
N GLN A 110 -23.23 -7.48 7.51
CA GLN A 110 -23.73 -8.86 7.67
C GLN A 110 -24.53 -9.05 8.97
N LYS A 111 -24.17 -8.36 10.06
CA LYS A 111 -24.94 -8.37 11.33
C LYS A 111 -26.38 -7.91 11.16
N TYR A 112 -26.66 -7.09 10.15
CA TYR A 112 -27.97 -6.55 9.82
C TYR A 112 -28.62 -7.27 8.62
N GLY A 113 -28.06 -8.41 8.18
CA GLY A 113 -28.63 -9.26 7.14
C GLY A 113 -28.29 -8.87 5.71
N TYR A 114 -27.34 -7.95 5.51
CA TYR A 114 -26.90 -7.57 4.17
C TYR A 114 -25.75 -8.46 3.70
N SER A 115 -25.87 -8.97 2.46
CA SER A 115 -24.76 -9.59 1.73
C SER A 115 -24.14 -8.52 0.84
N VAL A 116 -22.86 -8.23 1.06
CA VAL A 116 -22.17 -7.09 0.44
C VAL A 116 -20.81 -7.56 -0.07
N GLU A 117 -20.35 -6.94 -1.15
CA GLU A 117 -18.93 -6.91 -1.48
C GLU A 117 -18.30 -5.73 -0.74
N THR A 118 -17.20 -5.96 -0.02
CA THR A 118 -16.51 -4.90 0.73
C THR A 118 -15.19 -4.56 0.06
N LYS A 119 -14.97 -3.28 -0.24
CA LYS A 119 -13.69 -2.78 -0.72
C LYS A 119 -13.15 -1.73 0.24
N VAL A 120 -11.84 -1.76 0.48
CA VAL A 120 -11.18 -0.88 1.44
C VAL A 120 -10.04 -0.13 0.75
N LYS A 121 -9.96 1.17 1.02
CA LYS A 121 -8.84 2.02 0.64
C LYS A 121 -8.28 2.70 1.88
N PHE A 122 -7.05 2.36 2.24
CA PHE A 122 -6.38 3.01 3.37
C PHE A 122 -6.02 4.46 3.06
N ILE A 123 -6.17 5.32 4.04
CA ILE A 123 -5.70 6.70 3.97
C ILE A 123 -4.32 6.74 4.65
N PRO A 124 -3.24 7.07 3.91
CA PRO A 124 -1.91 7.14 4.49
C PRO A 124 -1.84 8.08 5.69
N SER A 125 -1.42 7.54 6.84
CA SER A 125 -1.03 8.33 8.00
C SER A 125 0.49 8.42 8.07
N GLU A 126 1.04 9.63 7.92
CA GLU A 126 2.49 9.86 8.06
C GLU A 126 2.97 9.73 9.52
N ILE A 127 2.04 9.78 10.48
CA ILE A 127 2.34 9.90 11.91
C ILE A 127 2.54 8.53 12.57
N TYR A 128 1.94 7.47 12.01
CA TYR A 128 1.91 6.15 12.65
C TYR A 128 2.66 5.11 11.80
N ASN A 129 3.64 4.45 12.41
CA ASN A 129 4.43 3.41 11.77
C ASN A 129 3.77 2.07 11.99
N ILE A 130 3.12 1.54 10.95
CA ILE A 130 2.45 0.23 10.99
C ILE A 130 3.41 -0.77 10.39
N ASN A 131 3.64 -1.86 11.10
CA ASN A 131 4.42 -2.95 10.56
C ASN A 131 3.58 -3.70 9.53
N GLY A 132 4.03 -3.75 8.28
CA GLY A 132 3.30 -4.43 7.20
C GLY A 132 3.17 -5.95 7.36
N ASN A 133 3.74 -6.53 8.41
CA ASN A 133 3.58 -7.95 8.76
C ASN A 133 2.53 -8.21 9.85
N ASP A 134 1.97 -7.16 10.46
CA ASP A 134 0.94 -7.30 11.49
C ASP A 134 -0.43 -7.58 10.83
N PRO A 135 -1.39 -8.20 11.53
CA PRO A 135 -2.75 -8.34 11.03
C PRO A 135 -3.53 -7.03 11.16
N PHE A 136 -4.57 -6.85 10.32
CA PHE A 136 -5.38 -5.62 10.32
C PHE A 136 -5.99 -5.28 11.69
N GLU A 137 -6.39 -6.29 12.48
CA GLU A 137 -7.00 -6.08 13.79
C GLU A 137 -6.10 -5.29 14.76
N GLU A 138 -4.78 -5.43 14.66
CA GLU A 138 -3.84 -4.65 15.47
C GLU A 138 -3.83 -3.17 15.04
N TYR A 139 -3.96 -2.90 13.74
CA TYR A 139 -4.10 -1.54 13.25
C TYR A 139 -5.45 -0.94 13.67
N ALA A 140 -6.56 -1.69 13.59
CA ALA A 140 -7.87 -1.24 14.05
C ALA A 140 -7.86 -0.83 15.53
N LYS A 141 -7.18 -1.60 16.41
CA LYS A 141 -7.06 -1.29 17.84
C LYS A 141 -6.20 -0.07 18.16
N SER A 142 -5.40 0.43 17.22
CA SER A 142 -4.49 1.55 17.44
C SER A 142 -5.19 2.90 17.67
N GLU A 143 -6.49 3.00 17.35
CA GLU A 143 -7.25 4.26 17.30
C GLU A 143 -6.64 5.28 16.31
N LYS A 144 -5.77 4.80 15.41
CA LYS A 144 -5.14 5.56 14.31
C LYS A 144 -5.51 5.02 12.93
N CYS A 145 -6.42 4.03 12.88
CA CYS A 145 -6.89 3.47 11.63
C CYS A 145 -7.71 4.49 10.85
N MET A 146 -7.27 4.78 9.62
CA MET A 146 -7.97 5.65 8.68
C MET A 146 -8.21 4.89 7.37
N ALA A 147 -9.47 4.69 7.00
CA ALA A 147 -9.83 3.98 5.78
C ALA A 147 -11.13 4.51 5.17
N ASP A 148 -11.18 4.53 3.85
CA ASP A 148 -12.41 4.61 3.09
C ASP A 148 -12.93 3.19 2.83
N VAL A 149 -14.17 2.92 3.26
CA VAL A 149 -14.82 1.61 3.19
C VAL A 149 -16.03 1.69 2.28
N TYR A 150 -16.10 0.78 1.33
CA TYR A 150 -17.17 0.71 0.33
C TYR A 150 -17.93 -0.59 0.50
N PHE A 151 -19.17 -0.49 0.97
CA PHE A 151 -20.11 -1.60 1.00
C PHE A 151 -20.95 -1.56 -0.27
N ILE A 152 -20.73 -2.54 -1.15
CA ILE A 152 -21.37 -2.62 -2.46
C ILE A 152 -22.37 -3.77 -2.42
N CYS A 153 -23.65 -3.50 -2.67
CA CYS A 153 -24.67 -4.55 -2.65
C CYS A 153 -25.78 -4.31 -3.68
N LYS A 154 -26.71 -5.26 -3.80
CA LYS A 154 -27.85 -5.16 -4.72
C LYS A 154 -29.09 -4.53 -4.11
N SER A 155 -29.19 -4.54 -2.79
CA SER A 155 -30.36 -4.11 -2.05
C SER A 155 -30.14 -2.74 -1.44
N ASN A 156 -31.14 -1.87 -1.49
CA ASN A 156 -31.07 -0.62 -0.74
C ASN A 156 -30.93 -0.89 0.76
N TYR A 157 -30.10 -0.09 1.42
CA TYR A 157 -30.04 -0.07 2.87
C TYR A 157 -31.17 0.78 3.43
N SER A 158 -31.73 0.38 4.58
CA SER A 158 -32.55 1.30 5.35
C SER A 158 -31.67 2.34 6.04
N ASN A 159 -32.17 3.57 6.22
CA ASN A 159 -31.44 4.62 6.95
C ASN A 159 -31.05 4.18 8.37
N ASN A 160 -31.95 3.44 9.04
CA ASN A 160 -31.71 2.94 10.39
C ASN A 160 -30.55 1.93 10.42
N ASP A 161 -30.46 1.04 9.43
CA ASP A 161 -29.38 0.06 9.36
C ASP A 161 -28.06 0.71 9.01
N MET A 162 -28.04 1.67 8.06
CA MET A 162 -26.82 2.44 7.75
C MET A 162 -26.30 3.13 9.01
N GLU A 163 -27.14 3.86 9.73
CA GLU A 163 -26.73 4.52 10.97
C GLU A 163 -26.24 3.54 12.04
N ALA A 164 -26.86 2.36 12.15
CA ALA A 164 -26.44 1.33 13.10
C ALA A 164 -25.07 0.73 12.73
N ILE A 165 -24.84 0.46 11.44
CA ILE A 165 -23.55 0.01 10.90
C ILE A 165 -22.46 1.04 11.17
N ILE A 166 -22.72 2.32 10.87
CA ILE A 166 -21.75 3.40 11.11
C ILE A 166 -21.44 3.52 12.60
N LYS A 167 -22.44 3.42 13.49
CA LYS A 167 -22.21 3.42 14.94
C LYS A 167 -21.31 2.28 15.39
N ASP A 168 -21.47 1.08 14.84
CA ASP A 168 -20.60 -0.06 15.16
C ASP A 168 -19.15 0.18 14.70
N ILE A 169 -18.94 0.83 13.55
CA ILE A 169 -17.60 1.22 13.06
C ILE A 169 -16.99 2.31 13.96
N CYS A 170 -17.77 3.33 14.33
CA CYS A 170 -17.35 4.37 15.28
C CYS A 170 -16.94 3.77 16.64
N ASN A 171 -17.71 2.79 17.15
CA ASN A 171 -17.39 2.07 18.38
C ASN A 171 -16.07 1.28 18.29
N SER A 172 -15.68 0.89 17.07
CA SER A 172 -14.40 0.24 16.78
C SER A 172 -13.24 1.25 16.67
N LYS A 173 -13.51 2.55 16.84
CA LYS A 173 -12.54 3.65 16.82
C LYS A 173 -11.74 3.75 15.53
N ILE A 174 -12.43 3.57 14.41
CA ILE A 174 -11.87 3.72 13.06
C ILE A 174 -12.39 5.03 12.46
N MET A 175 -11.51 5.77 11.80
CA MET A 175 -11.82 7.02 11.12
C MET A 175 -11.86 6.83 9.60
N GLY A 176 -12.41 7.81 8.89
CA GLY A 176 -12.41 7.87 7.43
C GLY A 176 -13.81 7.95 6.86
N SER A 177 -14.03 7.35 5.69
CA SER A 177 -15.30 7.43 4.98
C SER A 177 -15.97 6.06 4.89
N VAL A 178 -17.29 6.03 4.93
CA VAL A 178 -18.06 4.82 4.65
C VAL A 178 -19.10 5.12 3.59
N TYR A 179 -19.06 4.34 2.52
CA TYR A 179 -19.91 4.43 1.36
C TYR A 179 -20.82 3.22 1.29
N PHE A 180 -22.11 3.45 1.10
CA PHE A 180 -23.10 2.42 0.80
C PHE A 180 -23.50 2.59 -0.65
N TRP A 181 -23.06 1.65 -1.49
CA TRP A 181 -23.33 1.65 -2.92
C TRP A 181 -24.31 0.54 -3.28
N VAL A 182 -25.34 0.91 -4.04
CA VAL A 182 -26.29 -0.04 -4.61
C VAL A 182 -26.02 -0.20 -6.09
N THR A 183 -25.94 -1.44 -6.56
CA THR A 183 -25.74 -1.75 -7.97
C THR A 183 -26.47 -3.02 -8.39
N ASN A 184 -26.83 -3.10 -9.68
CA ASN A 184 -27.28 -4.34 -10.31
C ASN A 184 -26.17 -5.02 -11.13
N ASP A 185 -24.97 -4.42 -11.23
CA ASP A 185 -23.84 -5.00 -11.96
C ASP A 185 -23.09 -6.02 -11.08
N ASN A 186 -23.14 -7.30 -11.49
CA ASN A 186 -22.44 -8.38 -10.78
C ASN A 186 -20.91 -8.23 -10.78
N ASN A 187 -20.33 -7.51 -11.74
CA ASN A 187 -18.89 -7.33 -11.82
C ASN A 187 -18.39 -6.34 -10.76
N LEU A 188 -19.22 -5.35 -10.38
CA LEU A 188 -18.91 -4.44 -9.27
C LEU A 188 -18.83 -5.18 -7.93
N LEU A 189 -19.59 -6.28 -7.82
CA LEU A 189 -19.66 -7.13 -6.62
C LEU A 189 -18.55 -8.20 -6.55
N SER A 190 -17.64 -8.30 -7.52
CA SER A 190 -16.71 -9.43 -7.52
C SER A 190 -15.40 -9.26 -8.30
N GLN A 191 -15.36 -8.39 -9.31
CA GLN A 191 -14.24 -8.37 -10.26
C GLN A 191 -13.44 -7.08 -10.23
N TYR A 192 -14.10 -5.93 -10.15
CA TYR A 192 -13.41 -4.65 -10.31
C TYR A 192 -12.82 -4.15 -9.00
N ASP A 193 -11.62 -3.62 -9.06
CA ASP A 193 -11.07 -2.80 -7.98
C ASP A 193 -11.71 -1.40 -7.98
N LEU A 194 -11.46 -0.64 -6.92
CA LEU A 194 -12.02 0.69 -6.75
C LEU A 194 -11.59 1.66 -7.85
N ASP A 195 -10.32 1.61 -8.28
CA ASP A 195 -9.80 2.53 -9.29
C ASP A 195 -10.48 2.30 -10.65
N TYR A 196 -10.71 1.05 -11.04
CA TYR A 196 -11.45 0.72 -12.24
C TYR A 196 -12.92 1.17 -12.14
N ILE A 197 -13.55 0.98 -10.98
CA ILE A 197 -14.93 1.43 -10.75
C ILE A 197 -15.03 2.94 -10.91
N PHE A 198 -14.17 3.70 -10.22
CA PHE A 198 -14.17 5.16 -10.27
C PHE A 198 -13.96 5.70 -11.68
N ASN A 199 -13.05 5.11 -12.44
CA ASN A 199 -12.69 5.63 -13.76
C ASN A 199 -13.65 5.20 -14.87
N TYR A 200 -14.32 4.04 -14.74
CA TYR A 200 -15.02 3.43 -15.88
C TYR A 200 -16.40 2.87 -15.58
N LYS A 201 -16.81 2.75 -14.32
CA LYS A 201 -18.06 2.06 -13.94
C LYS A 201 -18.92 2.79 -12.92
N MET A 202 -18.65 4.05 -12.61
CA MET A 202 -19.50 4.83 -11.69
C MET A 202 -20.97 4.91 -12.14
N ASP A 203 -21.24 4.92 -13.45
CA ASP A 203 -22.62 4.87 -13.99
C ASP A 203 -23.39 3.58 -13.63
N SER A 204 -22.70 2.55 -13.15
CA SER A 204 -23.30 1.30 -12.69
C SER A 204 -23.70 1.34 -11.21
N VAL A 205 -23.32 2.39 -10.47
CA VAL A 205 -23.78 2.65 -9.09
C VAL A 205 -25.10 3.40 -9.18
N LEU A 206 -26.17 2.75 -8.73
CA LEU A 206 -27.56 3.23 -8.87
C LEU A 206 -27.99 4.14 -7.72
N ASP A 207 -27.47 3.88 -6.53
CA ASP A 207 -27.66 4.71 -5.35
C ASP A 207 -26.36 4.74 -4.54
N GLU A 208 -26.12 5.88 -3.91
CA GLU A 208 -24.94 6.12 -3.08
C GLU A 208 -25.34 6.96 -1.88
N GLN A 209 -25.00 6.46 -0.70
CA GLN A 209 -25.06 7.17 0.56
C GLN A 209 -23.66 7.19 1.18
N TYR A 210 -23.26 8.31 1.79
CA TYR A 210 -21.90 8.54 2.25
C TYR A 210 -21.86 9.20 3.62
N TYR A 211 -21.05 8.62 4.50
CA TYR A 211 -20.79 9.09 5.85
C TYR A 211 -19.29 9.33 6.07
N SER A 212 -18.96 10.42 6.76
CA SER A 212 -17.60 10.71 7.23
C SER A 212 -17.50 10.45 8.73
N ILE A 213 -16.42 9.84 9.20
CA ILE A 213 -16.10 9.59 10.60
C ILE A 213 -14.84 10.38 10.97
N ASN A 214 -14.97 11.31 11.91
CA ASN A 214 -13.89 12.21 12.31
C ASN A 214 -12.95 11.59 13.35
N ASN A 215 -11.94 12.35 13.79
CA ASN A 215 -10.95 11.92 14.78
C ASN A 215 -11.47 11.82 16.23
N LEU A 216 -12.71 12.23 16.48
CA LEU A 216 -13.44 12.00 17.72
C LEU A 216 -14.36 10.76 17.62
N PHE A 217 -14.30 10.04 16.49
CA PHE A 217 -15.16 8.89 16.16
C PHE A 217 -16.64 9.24 16.08
N GLU A 218 -16.95 10.50 15.78
CA GLU A 218 -18.31 10.96 15.48
C GLU A 218 -18.52 10.92 13.97
N TYR A 219 -19.76 10.63 13.55
CA TYR A 219 -20.09 10.52 12.14
C TYR A 219 -21.03 11.65 11.67
N GLU A 220 -20.87 12.03 10.42
CA GLU A 220 -21.75 12.95 9.71
C GLU A 220 -22.19 12.32 8.39
N LYS A 221 -23.48 12.41 8.07
CA LYS A 221 -23.98 12.06 6.74
C LYS A 221 -23.70 13.20 5.77
N ILE A 222 -23.03 12.91 4.67
CA ILE A 222 -22.64 13.91 3.67
C ILE A 222 -23.54 13.83 2.43
N LYS A 223 -23.93 12.62 2.02
CA LYS A 223 -24.80 12.37 0.86
C LYS A 223 -25.79 11.25 1.18
#